data_AF-A0A834F0X2-F1
#
_entry.id   AF-A0A834F0X2-F1
#
_cell.length_a   1.000
_cell.length_b   1.000
_cell.length_c   1.000
_cell.angle_alpha   90.00
_cell.angle_beta   90.00
_cell.angle_gamma   90.00
#
_symmetry.space_group_name_H-M   'P 1'
#
loop_
_entity.id
_entity.type
_entity.pdbx_description
1 polymer ?
#
loop_
_entity_poly.entity_id
_entity_poly.type
_entity_poly.pdbx_seq_one_letter_code
_entity_poly.pdbx_strand_id
1 'polypeptide(L)'
;MGRQPKDFGDSLARGGKGFLRGVVGGVTGIITKPVEGAKKEGAAGFFKGIGKGLVGAVAGPTGGIIDMASSTFQGIQRVAESTEEVSRLRPPRLIHEDGVIRPYDRQASEGCDLFEQELEIQE
;
A
#
# COMPACT_ATOMS: atom_id res chain seq x y z
N MET A 1 9.75 20.85 9.99
CA MET A 1 10.82 19.97 9.49
C MET A 1 10.52 18.52 9.89
N GLY A 2 9.72 17.80 9.11
CA GLY A 2 9.51 16.36 9.30
C GLY A 2 10.55 15.60 8.49
N ARG A 3 11.56 15.02 9.14
CA ARG A 3 12.52 14.14 8.47
C ARG A 3 11.79 12.85 8.09
N GLN A 4 11.87 12.45 6.82
CA GLN A 4 11.41 11.14 6.36
C GLN A 4 12.06 10.06 7.25
N PRO A 5 11.27 9.08 7.75
CA PRO A 5 11.82 7.96 8.49
C PRO A 5 12.74 7.17 7.55
N LYS A 6 14.02 7.10 7.87
CA LYS A 6 15.02 6.40 7.05
C LYS A 6 14.96 4.88 7.21
N ASP A 7 14.21 4.38 8.19
CA ASP A 7 14.12 2.96 8.47
C ASP A 7 12.66 2.55 8.69
N PHE A 8 12.19 1.60 7.88
CA PHE A 8 10.85 1.01 7.95
C PHE A 8 10.54 0.46 9.36
N GLY A 9 11.57 -0.03 10.06
CA GLY A 9 11.48 -0.48 11.45
C GLY A 9 11.16 0.64 12.44
N ASP A 10 11.70 1.84 12.22
CA ASP A 10 11.49 3.00 13.09
C ASP A 10 10.08 3.59 12.88
N SER A 11 9.57 3.51 11.64
CA SER A 11 8.17 3.80 11.31
C SER A 11 7.20 2.80 11.94
N LEU A 12 7.51 1.51 11.87
CA LEU A 12 6.66 0.46 12.46
C LEU A 12 6.65 0.52 13.98
N ALA A 13 7.80 0.79 14.62
CA ALA A 13 7.91 0.96 16.06
C ALA A 13 7.12 2.18 16.56
N ARG A 14 7.23 3.33 15.87
CA ARG A 14 6.43 4.52 16.19
C ARG A 14 4.94 4.31 15.94
N GLY A 15 4.59 3.65 14.84
CA GLY A 15 3.21 3.28 14.50
C GLY A 15 2.59 2.34 15.55
N GLY A 16 3.30 1.27 15.93
CA GLY A 16 2.86 0.30 16.93
C GLY A 16 2.70 0.91 18.33
N LYS A 17 3.61 1.81 18.74
CA LYS A 17 3.51 2.53 20.01
C LYS A 17 2.33 3.51 20.04
N GLY A 18 2.07 4.18 18.92
CA GLY A 18 0.90 5.06 18.74
C GLY A 18 -0.41 4.28 18.76
N PHE A 19 -0.46 3.13 18.08
CA PHE A 19 -1.62 2.25 18.03
C PHE A 19 -1.94 1.67 19.41
N LEU A 20 -0.96 1.13 20.15
CA LEU A 20 -1.15 0.63 21.52
C LEU A 20 -1.68 1.73 22.44
N ARG A 21 -1.09 2.92 22.40
CA ARG A 21 -1.54 4.06 23.21
C ARG A 21 -2.95 4.53 22.80
N GLY A 22 -3.29 4.46 21.52
CA GLY A 22 -4.60 4.77 20.97
C GLY A 22 -5.67 3.73 21.32
N VAL A 23 -5.34 2.43 21.32
CA VAL A 23 -6.24 1.35 21.74
C VAL A 23 -6.48 1.39 23.24
N VAL A 24 -5.42 1.53 24.05
CA VAL A 24 -5.56 1.67 25.51
C VAL A 24 -6.36 2.93 25.86
N GLY A 25 -6.09 4.05 25.16
CA GLY A 25 -6.85 5.30 25.28
C GLY A 25 -8.31 5.19 24.79
N GLY A 26 -8.56 4.39 23.75
CA GLY A 26 -9.89 4.13 23.19
C GLY A 26 -10.74 3.26 24.11
N VAL A 27 -10.16 2.18 24.65
CA VAL A 27 -10.82 1.29 25.62
C VAL A 27 -11.08 2.03 26.94
N THR A 28 -10.11 2.81 27.44
CA THR A 28 -10.34 3.65 28.62
C THR A 28 -11.37 4.76 28.37
N GLY A 29 -11.40 5.33 27.16
CA GLY A 29 -12.39 6.32 26.71
C GLY A 29 -13.82 5.79 26.62
N ILE A 30 -14.00 4.49 26.34
CA ILE A 30 -15.32 3.82 26.34
C ILE A 30 -15.89 3.70 27.76
N ILE A 31 -15.05 3.67 28.80
CA ILE A 31 -15.47 3.51 30.21
C ILE A 31 -15.57 4.87 30.93
N THR A 32 -14.74 5.84 30.58
CA THR A 32 -14.74 7.19 31.22
C THR A 32 -15.82 8.12 30.67
N LYS A 33 -16.10 8.11 29.36
CA LYS A 33 -17.15 8.95 28.76
C LYS A 33 -18.59 8.67 29.24
N PRO A 34 -18.99 7.43 29.60
CA PRO A 34 -20.29 7.16 30.22
C PRO A 34 -20.46 7.80 31.61
N VAL A 35 -19.39 7.83 32.41
CA VAL A 35 -19.44 8.36 33.79
C VAL A 35 -19.59 9.88 33.80
N GLU A 36 -18.95 10.58 32.87
CA GLU A 36 -19.15 12.03 32.67
C GLU A 36 -20.49 12.36 31.99
N GLY A 37 -20.96 11.53 31.06
CA GLY A 37 -22.27 11.68 30.42
C GLY A 37 -23.44 11.47 31.40
N ALA A 38 -23.32 10.51 32.32
CA ALA A 38 -24.27 10.26 33.39
C ALA A 38 -24.33 11.43 34.40
N LYS A 39 -23.20 12.13 34.64
CA LYS A 39 -23.14 13.34 35.49
C LYS A 39 -23.82 14.57 34.89
N LYS A 40 -24.03 14.65 33.56
CA LYS A 40 -24.63 15.82 32.87
C LYS A 40 -26.07 15.60 32.38
N GLU A 41 -26.43 14.41 31.90
CA GLU A 41 -27.76 14.10 31.31
C GLU A 41 -28.49 12.93 32.01
N GLY A 42 -27.94 12.37 33.10
CA GLY A 42 -28.53 11.23 33.81
C GLY A 42 -28.65 9.98 32.94
N ALA A 43 -29.66 9.14 33.21
CA ALA A 43 -29.87 7.87 32.51
C ALA A 43 -30.04 8.03 30.99
N ALA A 44 -30.61 9.14 30.52
CA ALA A 44 -30.79 9.42 29.09
C ALA A 44 -29.44 9.60 28.36
N GLY A 45 -28.46 10.25 28.98
CA GLY A 45 -27.12 10.42 28.44
C GLY A 45 -26.33 9.11 28.35
N PHE A 46 -26.57 8.19 29.30
CA PHE A 46 -25.95 6.86 29.31
C PHE A 46 -26.43 5.98 28.14
N PHE A 47 -27.75 5.88 27.93
CA PHE A 47 -28.29 5.10 26.81
C PHE A 47 -27.95 5.72 25.45
N LYS A 48 -27.92 7.06 25.35
CA LYS A 48 -27.47 7.77 24.15
C LYS A 48 -25.97 7.55 23.86
N GLY A 49 -25.15 7.45 24.90
CA GLY A 49 -23.73 7.10 24.83
C GLY A 49 -23.49 5.66 24.36
N ILE A 50 -24.24 4.68 24.89
CA ILE A 50 -24.19 3.29 24.44
C ILE A 50 -24.63 3.17 22.98
N GLY A 51 -25.73 3.83 22.58
CA GLY A 51 -26.20 3.81 21.20
C GLY A 51 -25.16 4.35 20.22
N LYS A 52 -24.53 5.49 20.54
CA LYS A 52 -23.43 6.04 19.73
C LYS A 52 -22.18 5.16 19.76
N GLY A 53 -21.89 4.52 20.90
CA GLY A 53 -20.75 3.62 21.09
C GLY A 53 -20.88 2.33 20.27
N LEU A 54 -22.07 1.72 20.24
CA LEU A 54 -22.35 0.53 19.43
C LEU A 54 -22.27 0.84 17.94
N VAL A 55 -22.84 1.95 17.49
CA VAL A 55 -22.72 2.38 16.09
C VAL A 55 -21.26 2.64 15.73
N GLY A 56 -20.50 3.32 16.60
CA GLY A 56 -19.07 3.54 16.41
C GLY A 56 -18.23 2.26 16.42
N ALA A 57 -18.62 1.26 17.21
CA ALA A 57 -17.95 -0.04 17.29
C ALA A 57 -18.07 -0.87 16.02
N VAL A 58 -19.09 -0.63 15.18
CA VAL A 58 -19.28 -1.34 13.91
C VAL A 58 -18.85 -0.47 12.73
N ALA A 59 -19.19 0.82 12.75
CA ALA A 59 -18.85 1.75 11.67
C ALA A 59 -17.34 2.00 11.57
N GLY A 60 -16.64 2.11 12.70
CA GLY A 60 -15.20 2.35 12.74
C GLY A 60 -14.38 1.23 12.08
N PRO A 61 -14.55 -0.04 12.48
CA PRO A 61 -13.83 -1.15 11.86
C PRO A 61 -14.17 -1.37 10.39
N THR A 62 -15.44 -1.19 9.99
CA THR A 62 -15.88 -1.40 8.60
C THR A 62 -15.21 -0.39 7.66
N GLY A 63 -15.14 0.89 8.06
CA GLY A 63 -14.39 1.90 7.31
C GLY A 63 -12.89 1.58 7.23
N GLY A 64 -12.30 1.09 8.33
CA GLY A 64 -10.88 0.69 8.35
C GLY A 64 -10.51 -0.42 7.37
N ILE A 65 -11.39 -1.41 7.13
CA ILE A 65 -11.15 -2.46 6.14
C ILE A 65 -11.16 -1.89 4.71
N ILE A 66 -12.10 -0.99 4.43
CA ILE A 66 -12.23 -0.34 3.10
C ILE A 66 -11.03 0.57 2.83
N ASP A 67 -10.60 1.34 3.81
CA ASP A 67 -9.42 2.22 3.71
C ASP A 67 -8.13 1.42 3.55
N MET A 68 -8.02 0.27 4.22
CA MET A 68 -6.89 -0.64 4.08
C MET A 68 -6.84 -1.29 2.70
N ALA A 69 -7.98 -1.73 2.16
CA ALA A 69 -8.06 -2.25 0.80
C ALA A 69 -7.67 -1.16 -0.22
N SER A 70 -8.22 0.06 -0.07
CA SER A 70 -7.95 1.19 -0.96
C SER A 70 -6.48 1.59 -0.95
N SER A 71 -5.86 1.70 0.23
CA SER A 71 -4.43 2.01 0.35
C SER A 71 -3.54 0.89 -0.21
N THR A 72 -3.94 -0.38 -0.07
CA THR A 72 -3.23 -1.51 -0.70
C THR A 72 -3.30 -1.43 -2.22
N PHE A 73 -4.49 -1.19 -2.80
CA PHE A 73 -4.66 -1.04 -4.24
C PHE A 73 -3.87 0.16 -4.79
N GLN A 74 -3.89 1.30 -4.10
CA GLN A 74 -3.08 2.46 -4.47
C GLN A 74 -1.57 2.17 -4.42
N GLY A 75 -1.14 1.36 -3.44
CA GLY A 75 0.25 0.89 -3.36
C GLY A 75 0.64 0.02 -4.56
N ILE A 76 -0.19 -0.95 -4.92
CA ILE A 76 0.02 -1.82 -6.09
C ILE A 76 0.02 -0.99 -7.38
N GLN A 77 -0.95 -0.10 -7.56
CA GLN A 77 -1.03 0.78 -8.72
C GLN A 77 0.25 1.62 -8.85
N ARG A 78 0.76 2.17 -7.75
CA ARG A 78 1.98 2.97 -7.74
C ARG A 78 3.23 2.17 -8.10
N VAL A 79 3.28 0.88 -7.77
CA VAL A 79 4.37 -0.03 -8.15
C VAL A 79 4.24 -0.47 -9.62
N ALA A 80 3.02 -0.66 -10.11
CA ALA A 80 2.77 -0.99 -11.51
C ALA A 80 3.06 0.22 -12.44
N GLU A 81 2.74 1.43 -11.98
CA GLU A 81 3.05 2.70 -12.67
C GLU A 81 4.48 3.18 -12.41
N SER A 82 5.19 2.65 -11.41
CA SER A 82 6.62 2.91 -11.26
C SER A 82 7.33 2.16 -12.38
N THR A 83 7.44 2.82 -13.51
CA THR A 83 8.38 2.54 -14.59
C THR A 83 9.80 2.69 -14.05
N GLU A 84 10.24 1.79 -13.18
CA GLU A 84 11.66 1.44 -13.25
C GLU A 84 11.83 0.84 -14.64
N GLU A 85 12.63 1.50 -15.47
CA GLU A 85 13.03 0.94 -16.75
C GLU A 85 13.69 -0.41 -16.46
N VAL A 86 12.91 -1.49 -16.57
CA VAL A 86 13.41 -2.85 -16.41
C VAL A 86 14.35 -3.07 -17.58
N SER A 87 15.63 -2.79 -17.35
CA SER A 87 16.66 -3.01 -18.34
C SER A 87 16.67 -4.51 -18.68
N ARG A 88 16.62 -4.82 -19.96
CA ARG A 88 16.67 -6.19 -20.43
C ARG A 88 17.99 -6.81 -19.96
N LEU A 89 17.92 -7.93 -19.21
CA LEU A 89 19.12 -8.66 -18.77
C LEU A 89 19.92 -9.28 -19.94
N ARG A 90 19.29 -9.38 -21.11
CA ARG A 90 19.83 -10.02 -22.31
C ARG A 90 19.12 -9.45 -23.56
N PRO A 91 19.83 -9.26 -24.68
CA PRO A 91 19.23 -8.83 -25.93
C PRO A 91 18.23 -9.87 -26.48
N PRO A 92 17.23 -9.43 -27.27
CA PRO A 92 16.25 -10.29 -27.93
C PRO A 92 16.91 -11.38 -28.78
N ARG A 93 16.28 -12.56 -28.87
CA ARG A 93 16.79 -13.65 -29.70
C ARG A 93 16.49 -13.35 -31.18
N LEU A 94 17.46 -13.56 -32.06
CA LEU A 94 17.24 -13.62 -33.50
C LEU A 94 16.39 -14.84 -33.89
N ILE A 95 15.24 -14.60 -34.52
CA ILE A 95 14.44 -15.64 -35.18
C ILE A 95 14.67 -15.51 -36.68
N HIS A 96 15.16 -16.57 -37.31
CA HIS A 96 15.35 -16.61 -38.75
C HIS A 96 14.00 -16.76 -39.47
N GLU A 97 13.93 -16.33 -40.73
CA GLU A 97 12.71 -16.43 -41.58
C GLU A 97 12.22 -17.87 -41.79
N ASP A 98 13.06 -18.86 -41.53
CA ASP A 98 12.71 -20.28 -41.58
C ASP A 98 11.81 -20.74 -40.43
N GLY A 99 11.60 -19.90 -39.40
CA GLY A 99 10.73 -20.20 -38.25
C GLY A 99 11.26 -21.28 -37.31
N VAL A 100 12.51 -21.74 -37.48
CA VAL A 100 13.09 -22.81 -36.66
C VAL A 100 13.74 -22.23 -35.41
N ILE A 101 13.31 -22.67 -34.22
CA ILE A 101 13.88 -22.27 -32.94
C ILE A 101 15.24 -22.95 -32.74
N ARG A 102 16.29 -22.14 -32.70
CA ARG A 102 17.68 -22.58 -32.45
C ARG A 102 18.12 -22.27 -31.01
N PRO A 103 19.17 -22.96 -30.50
CA PRO A 103 19.83 -22.57 -29.26
C PRO A 103 20.20 -21.09 -29.28
N TYR A 104 20.12 -20.46 -28.11
CA TYR A 104 20.41 -19.04 -28.00
C TYR A 104 21.88 -18.76 -28.37
N ASP A 105 22.08 -17.86 -29.31
CA ASP A 105 23.40 -17.32 -29.69
C ASP A 105 23.45 -15.84 -29.31
N ARG A 106 24.43 -15.49 -28.47
CA ARG A 106 24.62 -14.13 -27.97
C ARG A 106 25.06 -13.18 -29.08
N GLN A 107 25.97 -13.60 -29.96
CA GLN A 107 26.51 -12.73 -31.02
C GLN A 107 25.43 -12.37 -32.03
N ALA A 108 24.64 -13.36 -32.45
CA ALA A 108 23.51 -13.14 -33.36
C ALA A 108 22.43 -12.22 -32.74
N SER A 109 22.18 -12.36 -31.44
CA SER A 109 21.22 -11.54 -30.69
C SER A 109 21.68 -10.09 -30.55
N GLU A 110 22.96 -9.86 -30.23
CA GLU A 110 23.55 -8.52 -30.14
C GLU A 110 23.55 -7.80 -31.50
N GLY A 111 23.84 -8.52 -32.58
CA GLY A 111 23.75 -7.96 -33.93
C GLY A 111 22.32 -7.58 -34.34
N CYS A 112 21.33 -8.39 -33.97
CA CYS A 112 19.92 -8.11 -34.21
C CYS A 112 19.44 -6.89 -33.42
N ASP A 113 19.81 -6.80 -32.13
CA ASP A 113 19.45 -5.69 -31.24
C ASP A 113 20.04 -4.35 -31.74
N LEU A 114 21.28 -4.36 -32.23
CA LEU A 114 21.91 -3.17 -32.83
C LEU A 114 21.22 -2.74 -34.13
N PHE A 115 20.84 -3.70 -34.97
CA PHE A 115 20.13 -3.43 -36.22
C PHE A 115 18.73 -2.86 -35.98
N GLU A 116 17.99 -3.38 -35.00
CA GLU A 116 16.69 -2.83 -34.59
C GLU A 116 16.80 -1.42 -34.03
N GLN A 117 17.82 -1.13 -33.19
CA GLN A 117 18.07 0.22 -32.68
C GLN A 117 18.36 1.22 -33.79
N GLU A 118 19.13 0.83 -34.83
CA GLU A 118 19.43 1.69 -35.96
C GLU A 118 18.18 2.02 -36.79
N LEU A 119 17.24 1.07 -36.91
CA LEU A 119 15.96 1.29 -37.58
C LEU A 119 15.05 2.24 -36.79
N GLU A 120 14.98 2.08 -35.46
CA GLU A 120 14.21 2.98 -34.59
C GLU A 120 14.74 4.43 -34.58
N ILE A 121 16.03 4.63 -34.85
CA ILE A 121 16.63 5.98 -34.91
C ILE A 121 16.35 6.69 -36.24
N GLN A 122 16.02 5.94 -37.30
CA GLN A 122 15.75 6.50 -38.63
C GLN A 122 14.27 6.80 -38.90
N GLU A 123 13.35 6.39 -38.02
CA GLU A 123 11.93 6.79 -38.02
C GLU A 123 11.68 8.03 -37.13
#